data_AF-A0A1B0G8E8-F1
#
_entry.id   AF-A0A1B0G8E8-F1
#
_cell.length_a   1.000
_cell.length_b   1.000
_cell.length_c   1.000
_cell.angle_alpha   90.00
_cell.angle_beta   90.00
_cell.angle_gamma   90.00
#
_symmetry.space_group_name_H-M   'P 1'
#
loop_
_entity.id
_entity.type
_entity.pdbx_description
1 polymer ?
#
loop_
_entity_poly.entity_id
_entity_poly.type
_entity_poly.pdbx_seq_one_letter_code
_entity_poly.pdbx_strand_id
1 'polypeptide(L)'
;MMGTHNSPQEFTTEVVPKPITKNMKAAFCLIVCLAVGLSCVLACDPHGDGKPECNSSNVNVKQRNFWDPTHYWECANAGGEPENKRCPDSFLFLTEKGDCVIWSEWVWTPPCPEQA
;
A
#
# COMPACT_ATOMS: atom_id res chain seq x y z
N MET A 1 -19.60 24.69 -78.28
CA MET A 1 -19.27 25.24 -76.95
C MET A 1 -18.98 24.07 -76.03
N MET A 2 -17.80 24.13 -75.40
CA MET A 2 -17.27 23.48 -74.19
C MET A 2 -18.15 22.42 -73.49
N GLY A 3 -17.65 21.29 -73.00
CA GLY A 3 -16.27 20.88 -72.73
C GLY A 3 -16.24 19.50 -72.06
N THR A 4 -15.07 18.87 -72.10
CA THR A 4 -14.72 17.60 -71.46
C THR A 4 -14.59 17.75 -69.94
N HIS A 5 -15.04 16.77 -69.15
CA HIS A 5 -14.41 16.49 -67.86
C HIS A 5 -14.55 15.01 -67.45
N ASN A 6 -13.40 14.44 -67.15
CA ASN A 6 -13.13 13.07 -66.71
C ASN A 6 -13.12 13.07 -65.15
N SER A 7 -13.59 12.03 -64.48
CA SER A 7 -13.26 11.81 -63.05
C SER A 7 -13.47 10.34 -62.60
N PRO A 8 -12.65 9.79 -61.67
CA PRO A 8 -12.46 8.35 -61.48
C PRO A 8 -12.91 7.78 -60.11
N GLN A 9 -13.16 6.46 -60.13
CA GLN A 9 -12.94 5.39 -59.11
C GLN A 9 -13.31 5.63 -57.62
N GLU A 10 -14.21 4.79 -57.09
CA GLU A 10 -14.33 4.54 -55.64
C GLU A 10 -13.90 3.08 -55.35
N PHE A 11 -12.66 2.92 -54.90
CA PHE A 11 -12.10 1.66 -54.41
C PHE A 11 -12.42 1.58 -52.92
N THR A 12 -13.36 0.71 -52.52
CA THR A 12 -13.68 0.47 -51.12
C THR A 12 -12.50 -0.21 -50.44
N THR A 13 -11.79 0.53 -49.59
CA THR A 13 -10.76 -0.03 -48.71
C THR A 13 -11.42 -0.74 -47.53
N GLU A 14 -11.33 -2.07 -47.49
CA GLU A 14 -11.57 -2.81 -46.25
C GLU A 14 -10.48 -2.40 -45.24
N VAL A 15 -10.90 -1.76 -44.14
CA VAL A 15 -10.03 -1.54 -42.98
C VAL A 15 -9.87 -2.88 -42.27
N VAL A 16 -8.85 -3.66 -42.64
CA VAL A 16 -8.44 -4.84 -41.86
C VAL A 16 -7.81 -4.33 -40.55
N PRO A 17 -8.41 -4.56 -39.36
CA PRO A 17 -7.76 -4.16 -38.11
C PRO A 17 -6.47 -4.97 -37.96
N LYS A 18 -5.34 -4.26 -37.88
CA LYS A 18 -4.03 -4.85 -37.61
C LYS A 18 -4.12 -5.65 -36.30
N PRO A 19 -3.73 -6.93 -36.28
CA PRO A 19 -3.74 -7.69 -35.04
C PRO A 19 -2.80 -6.99 -34.07
N ILE A 20 -3.34 -6.50 -32.95
CA ILE A 20 -2.55 -6.04 -31.82
C ILE A 20 -1.95 -7.30 -31.21
N THR A 21 -0.79 -7.72 -31.72
CA THR A 21 0.07 -8.70 -31.05
C THR A 21 0.60 -8.02 -29.79
N LYS A 22 -0.22 -8.04 -28.73
CA LYS A 22 0.19 -7.65 -27.40
C LYS A 22 1.33 -8.60 -27.02
N ASN A 23 2.52 -8.07 -26.81
CA ASN A 23 3.68 -8.84 -26.36
C ASN A 23 3.32 -9.52 -25.03
N MET A 24 2.85 -10.77 -25.08
CA MET A 24 2.33 -11.51 -23.92
C MET A 24 3.39 -11.62 -22.81
N LYS A 25 4.66 -11.66 -23.21
CA LYS A 25 5.83 -11.58 -22.30
C LYS A 25 5.90 -10.24 -21.57
N ALA A 26 5.67 -9.11 -22.25
CA ALA A 26 5.71 -7.79 -21.63
C ALA A 26 4.53 -7.58 -20.67
N ALA A 27 3.33 -8.06 -21.04
CA ALA A 27 2.17 -8.04 -20.15
C ALA A 27 2.38 -8.92 -18.91
N PHE A 28 2.95 -10.12 -19.09
CA PHE A 28 3.29 -11.03 -17.99
C PHE A 28 4.35 -10.42 -17.07
N CYS A 29 5.44 -9.87 -17.62
CA CYS A 29 6.45 -9.18 -16.82
C CYS A 29 5.86 -8.04 -15.99
N LEU A 30 4.97 -7.22 -16.58
CA LEU A 30 4.34 -6.12 -15.86
C LEU A 30 3.45 -6.60 -14.71
N ILE A 31 2.69 -7.68 -14.91
CA ILE A 31 1.86 -8.29 -13.85
C ILE A 31 2.74 -8.86 -12.73
N VAL A 32 3.83 -9.56 -13.06
CA VAL A 32 4.78 -10.09 -12.06
C VAL A 32 5.44 -8.95 -11.28
N CYS A 33 5.88 -7.89 -11.97
CA CYS A 33 6.47 -6.72 -11.30
C CYS A 33 5.47 -6.01 -10.38
N LEU A 34 4.19 -5.88 -10.79
CA LEU A 34 3.15 -5.32 -9.95
C LEU A 34 2.85 -6.20 -8.74
N ALA A 35 2.77 -7.53 -8.92
CA ALA A 35 2.52 -8.47 -7.83
C ALA A 35 3.67 -8.46 -6.81
N VAL A 36 4.92 -8.49 -7.27
CA VAL A 36 6.10 -8.41 -6.38
C VAL A 36 6.17 -7.05 -5.70
N GLY A 37 5.98 -5.96 -6.44
CA GLY A 37 5.98 -4.61 -5.87
C GLY A 37 4.91 -4.41 -4.80
N LEU A 38 3.69 -4.88 -5.04
CA LEU A 38 2.60 -4.82 -4.06
C LEU A 38 2.92 -5.64 -2.80
N SER A 39 3.55 -6.80 -2.96
CA SER A 39 3.96 -7.66 -1.84
C SER A 39 4.99 -6.96 -0.93
N CYS A 40 5.90 -6.19 -1.51
CA CYS A 40 6.89 -5.42 -0.75
C CYS A 40 6.27 -4.25 0.04
N VAL A 41 5.22 -3.62 -0.47
CA VAL A 41 4.54 -2.50 0.21
C VAL A 41 3.67 -2.98 1.37
N LEU A 42 3.13 -4.20 1.29
CA LEU A 42 2.33 -4.81 2.36
C LEU A 42 3.18 -5.60 3.37
N ALA A 43 4.48 -5.76 3.12
CA ALA A 43 5.36 -6.48 4.02
C ALA A 43 5.58 -5.67 5.31
N CYS A 44 5.51 -6.36 6.45
CA CYS A 44 5.93 -5.79 7.72
C CYS A 44 7.45 -5.58 7.71
N ASP A 45 7.91 -4.38 8.06
CA ASP A 45 9.33 -4.07 8.25
C ASP A 45 9.72 -4.37 9.71
N PRO A 46 10.44 -5.48 9.99
CA PRO A 46 10.83 -5.81 11.35
C PRO A 46 11.87 -4.84 11.89
N HIS A 47 12.59 -4.09 11.06
CA HIS A 47 13.63 -3.16 11.51
C HIS A 47 13.10 -1.74 11.75
N GLY A 48 11.90 -1.44 11.29
CA GLY A 48 11.18 -0.20 11.59
C GLY A 48 10.65 -0.14 13.03
N ASP A 49 10.10 0.99 13.41
CA ASP A 49 9.53 1.27 14.74
C ASP A 49 8.01 1.04 14.82
N GLY A 50 7.40 0.51 13.76
CA GLY A 50 5.96 0.30 13.67
C GLY A 50 5.16 1.57 13.46
N LYS A 51 5.80 2.68 13.06
CA LYS A 51 5.13 3.94 12.77
C LYS A 51 4.12 3.76 11.62
N PRO A 52 2.84 4.08 11.84
CA PRO A 52 1.81 3.88 10.83
C PRO A 52 1.65 5.09 9.90
N GLU A 53 1.09 4.84 8.73
CA GLU A 53 0.54 5.90 7.88
C GLU A 53 -0.87 6.29 8.38
N CYS A 54 -1.09 7.56 8.66
CA CYS A 54 -2.37 8.03 9.16
C CYS A 54 -3.42 8.14 8.04
N ASN A 55 -4.56 7.50 8.23
CA ASN A 55 -5.71 7.54 7.33
C ASN A 55 -7.02 7.57 8.14
N SER A 56 -8.17 7.69 7.47
CA SER A 56 -9.46 7.84 8.16
C SER A 56 -9.83 6.65 9.06
N SER A 57 -9.26 5.46 8.84
CA SER A 57 -9.58 4.27 9.63
C SER A 57 -8.78 4.13 10.92
N ASN A 58 -7.67 4.86 11.08
CA ASN A 58 -6.78 4.75 12.25
C ASN A 58 -6.59 6.05 13.04
N VAL A 59 -7.42 7.07 12.79
CA VAL A 59 -7.48 8.27 13.63
C VAL A 59 -7.94 7.90 15.05
N ASN A 60 -7.23 8.38 16.07
CA ASN A 60 -7.43 8.04 17.48
C ASN A 60 -7.33 6.54 17.79
N VAL A 61 -6.62 5.78 16.96
CA VAL A 61 -6.32 4.36 17.21
C VAL A 61 -4.86 4.24 17.65
N LYS A 62 -4.66 3.80 18.89
CA LYS A 62 -3.33 3.50 19.44
C LYS A 62 -2.73 2.29 18.73
N GLN A 63 -1.50 2.44 18.28
CA GLN A 63 -0.77 1.44 17.50
C GLN A 63 0.59 1.20 18.15
N ARG A 64 1.06 -0.05 18.12
CA ARG A 64 2.27 -0.45 18.84
C ARG A 64 3.51 0.21 18.25
N ASN A 65 4.36 0.80 19.09
CA ASN A 65 5.76 0.98 18.75
C ASN A 65 6.51 -0.36 18.88
N PHE A 66 7.24 -0.75 17.86
CA PHE A 66 7.86 -2.08 17.79
C PHE A 66 8.96 -2.29 18.83
N TRP A 67 9.69 -1.24 19.19
CA TRP A 67 10.91 -1.36 19.98
C TRP A 67 10.88 -0.60 21.31
N ASP A 68 9.91 0.30 21.48
CA ASP A 68 9.68 0.99 22.73
C ASP A 68 8.29 0.70 23.29
N PRO A 69 8.15 -0.26 24.21
CA PRO A 69 6.86 -0.60 24.80
C PRO A 69 6.34 0.48 25.76
N THR A 70 7.14 1.49 26.13
CA THR A 70 6.66 2.62 26.94
C THR A 70 5.92 3.66 26.10
N HIS A 71 5.91 3.51 24.77
CA HIS A 71 5.23 4.41 23.85
C HIS A 71 4.29 3.67 22.89
N TYR A 72 3.37 4.42 22.30
CA TYR A 72 2.51 4.00 21.20
C TYR A 72 2.40 5.11 20.17
N TRP A 73 2.08 4.72 18.94
CA TRP A 73 1.75 5.64 17.86
C TRP A 73 0.26 5.94 17.88
N GLU A 74 -0.12 7.20 17.65
CA GLU A 74 -1.52 7.59 17.49
C GLU A 74 -1.66 8.69 16.45
N CYS A 75 -2.62 8.53 15.55
CA CYS A 75 -2.93 9.52 14.52
C CYS A 75 -3.99 10.51 15.03
N ALA A 76 -3.65 11.81 15.09
CA ALA A 76 -4.63 12.85 15.42
C ALA A 76 -5.61 13.15 14.26
N ASN A 77 -5.15 12.99 13.02
CA ASN A 77 -5.95 13.19 11.81
C ASN A 77 -5.43 12.34 10.64
N ALA A 78 -6.30 12.08 9.66
CA ALA A 78 -5.93 11.39 8.42
C ALA A 78 -4.93 12.23 7.62
N GLY A 79 -3.94 11.57 7.01
CA GLY A 79 -2.85 12.19 6.26
C GLY A 79 -1.85 13.00 7.11
N GLY A 80 -2.02 13.03 8.43
CA GLY A 80 -1.10 13.66 9.36
C GLY A 80 0.08 12.77 9.72
N GLU A 81 1.01 13.33 10.48
CA GLU A 81 2.11 12.59 11.09
C GLU A 81 1.61 11.93 12.39
N PRO A 82 1.84 10.63 12.62
CA PRO A 82 1.48 9.98 13.88
C PRO A 82 2.34 10.50 15.03
N GLU A 83 1.71 10.69 16.19
CA GLU A 83 2.39 11.11 17.40
C GLU A 83 2.91 9.90 18.18
N ASN A 84 4.13 9.99 18.70
CA ASN A 84 4.70 9.01 19.62
C ASN A 84 4.34 9.39 21.06
N LYS A 85 3.32 8.73 21.62
CA LYS A 85 2.77 9.07 22.94
C LYS A 85 3.25 8.08 23.99
N ARG A 86 3.63 8.61 25.16
CA ARG A 86 4.10 7.79 26.29
C ARG A 86 2.93 7.22 27.09
N CYS A 87 3.04 5.96 27.48
CA CYS A 87 2.20 5.37 28.51
C CYS A 87 2.47 6.02 29.88
N PRO A 88 1.54 5.91 30.85
CA PRO A 88 1.81 6.28 32.24
C PRO A 88 3.03 5.54 32.81
N ASP A 89 3.62 6.08 33.87
CA ASP A 89 4.74 5.43 34.54
C ASP A 89 4.36 4.03 35.03
N SER A 90 5.26 3.06 34.81
CA SER A 90 5.05 1.63 35.09
C SER A 90 4.03 0.92 34.19
N PHE A 91 3.51 1.58 33.14
CA PHE A 91 2.66 0.95 32.13
C PHE A 91 3.39 0.80 30.80
N LEU A 92 3.04 -0.24 30.05
CA LEU A 92 3.60 -0.61 28.75
C LEU A 92 2.46 -0.91 27.77
N PHE A 93 2.60 -0.52 26.50
CA PHE A 93 1.60 -0.74 25.47
C PHE A 93 1.53 -2.22 25.07
N LEU A 94 0.32 -2.79 25.11
CA LEU A 94 0.06 -4.17 24.70
C LEU A 94 -0.97 -4.21 23.57
N THR A 95 -0.54 -4.64 22.38
CA THR A 95 -1.37 -4.65 21.14
C THR A 95 -2.69 -5.37 21.32
N GLU A 96 -2.69 -6.52 22.00
CA GLU A 96 -3.90 -7.34 22.22
C GLU A 96 -4.98 -6.62 23.03
N LYS A 97 -4.58 -5.65 23.86
CA LYS A 97 -5.50 -4.80 24.62
C LYS A 97 -5.79 -3.47 23.93
N GLY A 98 -4.96 -3.09 22.95
CA GLY A 98 -5.03 -1.79 22.30
C GLY A 98 -4.73 -0.63 23.26
N ASP A 99 -4.08 -0.90 24.40
CA ASP A 99 -3.83 0.10 25.43
C ASP A 99 -2.59 -0.23 26.28
N CYS A 100 -2.21 0.73 27.12
CA CYS A 100 -1.18 0.61 28.14
C CYS A 100 -1.69 -0.27 29.30
N VAL A 101 -0.94 -1.33 29.61
CA VAL A 101 -1.17 -2.23 30.76
C VAL A 101 -0.05 -2.09 31.77
N ILE A 102 -0.26 -2.50 33.02
CA ILE A 102 0.80 -2.49 34.02
C ILE A 102 1.96 -3.40 33.56
N TRP A 103 3.21 -3.02 33.83
CA TRP A 103 4.40 -3.73 33.33
C TRP A 103 4.40 -5.24 33.62
N SER A 104 3.79 -5.68 34.73
CA SER A 104 3.72 -7.09 35.12
C SER A 104 2.78 -7.93 34.26
N GLU A 105 1.85 -7.29 33.53
CA GLU A 105 0.94 -7.93 32.58
C GLU A 105 1.46 -7.90 31.14
N TRP A 106 2.49 -7.10 30.88
CA TRP A 106 3.02 -6.93 29.54
C TRP A 106 3.90 -8.12 29.12
N VAL A 107 3.76 -8.53 27.86
CA VAL A 107 4.53 -9.59 27.24
C VAL A 107 5.11 -9.08 25.93
N TRP A 108 6.39 -9.39 25.69
CA TRP A 108 7.04 -9.06 24.42
C TRP A 108 6.47 -9.92 23.28
N THR A 109 6.10 -9.25 22.18
CA THR A 109 5.75 -9.90 20.91
C THR A 109 6.72 -9.47 19.80
N PRO A 110 7.15 -10.39 18.92
CA PRO A 110 7.92 -10.01 17.74
C PRO A 110 7.21 -8.91 16.92
N PRO A 111 7.93 -7.94 16.34
CA PRO A 111 7.36 -6.87 15.51
C PRO A 111 6.52 -7.36 14.33
N CYS A 112 7.00 -8.41 13.67
CA CYS A 112 6.33 -9.00 12.51
C CYS A 112 5.98 -10.47 12.80
N PRO A 113 4.92 -10.99 12.18
CA PRO A 113 4.63 -12.42 12.23
C PRO A 113 5.84 -13.21 11.71
N GLU A 114 6.11 -14.35 12.34
CA GLU A 114 7.05 -15.33 11.80
C GLU A 114 6.55 -15.74 10.40
N GLN A 115 7.39 -15.58 9.38
CA GLN A 115 6.99 -15.89 8.01
C GLN A 115 6.77 -17.39 7.90
N ALA A 116 5.51 -17.80 7.70
CA ALA A 116 5.12 -19.20 7.49
C ALA A 116 5.56 -19.71 6.11
#